data_AF-A0A7S0LLX5-F1
#
_entry.id   AF-A0A7S0LLX5-F1
#
_cell.length_a   1.000
_cell.length_b   1.000
_cell.length_c   1.000
_cell.angle_alpha   90.00
_cell.angle_beta   90.00
_cell.angle_gamma   90.00
#
_symmetry.space_group_name_H-M   'P 1'
#
loop_
_entity.id
_entity.type
_entity.pdbx_description
1 polymer ?
#
loop_
_entity_poly.entity_id
_entity_poly.type
_entity_poly.pdbx_seq_one_letter_code
_entity_poly.pdbx_strand_id
1 'polypeptide(L)'
;RLVRDADGYLLEVDSCNAHTASGADNGLLAIVEDSLEYHSMFVGHYTLGDVSFRRLLSVYNHHSMYWKVSKTMVDDTTPHVSDSLFLNDDGAFSAPGGNIRFYGPAGPFTFYLRNVTFAGGPVIDGVINAGQHCGLDQLGAGRQSLCTVQYVLEAVRFADTFGDARRIRFGISGGNPVVPVFLSNDDSLGGHTSVVSSKLSGFEQVSGCTRLGAEFDGGFGCDAPIRRLNVWSPDRGDLRLRGPGYDAEPDYSSPTLGLNGGVLQWDGVWGRGLPRVGG
;
A
#
# COMPACT_ATOMS: atom_id res chain seq x y z
N ARG A 1 -1.32 -18.46 -19.38
CA ARG A 1 -0.09 -19.28 -19.32
C ARG A 1 0.82 -18.81 -20.45
N LEU A 2 2.11 -18.57 -20.16
CA LEU A 2 3.09 -18.11 -21.15
C LEU A 2 3.15 -19.03 -22.37
N VAL A 3 3.09 -18.46 -23.58
CA VAL A 3 3.18 -19.20 -24.84
C VAL A 3 4.58 -18.98 -25.42
N ARG A 4 5.36 -20.06 -25.48
CA ARG A 4 6.77 -20.04 -25.90
C ARG A 4 7.06 -21.15 -26.91
N ASP A 5 8.10 -20.96 -27.72
CA ASP A 5 8.65 -22.02 -28.56
C ASP A 5 9.56 -22.97 -27.75
N ALA A 6 10.17 -23.92 -28.45
CA ALA A 6 11.06 -24.92 -27.85
C ALA A 6 12.36 -24.31 -27.28
N ASP A 7 12.78 -23.16 -27.79
CA ASP A 7 13.98 -22.44 -27.36
C ASP A 7 13.67 -21.45 -26.22
N GLY A 8 12.39 -21.32 -25.83
CA GLY A 8 11.93 -20.49 -24.73
C GLY A 8 11.62 -19.04 -25.12
N TYR A 9 11.63 -18.70 -26.41
CA TYR A 9 11.22 -17.38 -26.89
C TYR A 9 9.71 -17.23 -26.84
N LEU A 10 9.25 -16.02 -26.54
CA LEU A 10 7.84 -15.68 -26.47
C LEU A 10 7.22 -15.69 -27.86
N LEU A 11 6.19 -16.52 -28.05
CA LEU A 11 5.43 -16.58 -29.32
C LEU A 11 4.25 -15.62 -29.33
N GLU A 12 3.65 -15.35 -28.16
CA GLU A 12 2.50 -14.45 -28.01
C GLU A 12 2.75 -13.46 -26.88
N VAL A 13 2.86 -12.18 -27.22
CA VAL A 13 3.14 -11.10 -26.25
C VAL A 13 2.05 -10.99 -25.17
N ASP A 14 0.79 -11.17 -25.56
CA ASP A 14 -0.36 -11.08 -24.66
C ASP A 14 -0.40 -12.19 -23.61
N SER A 15 0.33 -13.29 -23.83
CA SER A 15 0.45 -14.37 -22.84
C SER A 15 1.22 -13.95 -21.58
N CYS A 16 1.91 -12.79 -21.62
CA CYS A 16 2.58 -12.13 -20.50
C CYS A 16 1.70 -11.15 -19.71
N ASN A 17 0.46 -10.87 -20.15
CA ASN A 17 -0.41 -9.95 -19.45
C ASN A 17 -0.73 -10.46 -18.03
N ALA A 18 -0.86 -9.55 -17.06
CA ALA A 18 -1.14 -9.92 -15.66
C ALA A 18 -2.46 -10.66 -15.47
N HIS A 19 -3.40 -10.46 -16.39
CA HIS A 19 -4.69 -11.13 -16.47
C HIS A 19 -4.87 -11.77 -17.85
N THR A 20 -5.59 -12.89 -17.88
CA THR A 20 -6.05 -13.55 -19.09
C THR A 20 -7.14 -12.72 -19.78
N ALA A 21 -7.49 -13.06 -21.03
CA ALA A 21 -8.58 -12.41 -21.76
C ALA A 21 -9.95 -12.51 -21.05
N SER A 22 -10.16 -13.51 -20.18
CA SER A 22 -11.37 -13.64 -19.36
C SER A 22 -11.30 -12.85 -18.05
N GLY A 23 -10.19 -12.15 -17.78
CA GLY A 23 -9.96 -11.39 -16.54
C GLY A 23 -9.42 -12.24 -15.39
N ALA A 24 -9.27 -13.56 -15.55
CA ALA A 24 -8.63 -14.40 -14.54
C ALA A 24 -7.14 -14.04 -14.39
N ASP A 25 -6.62 -14.17 -13.19
CA ASP A 25 -5.19 -13.95 -12.90
C ASP A 25 -4.31 -14.87 -13.78
N ASN A 26 -3.28 -14.30 -14.40
CA ASN A 26 -2.34 -15.02 -15.28
C ASN A 26 -0.92 -15.07 -14.67
N GLY A 27 -0.83 -14.88 -13.36
CA GLY A 27 0.39 -14.86 -12.59
C GLY A 27 1.09 -16.21 -12.43
N LEU A 28 2.35 -16.14 -12.01
CA LEU A 28 3.11 -17.27 -11.53
C LEU A 28 3.82 -16.84 -10.24
N LEU A 29 3.45 -17.44 -9.12
CA LEU A 29 4.06 -17.14 -7.84
C LEU A 29 5.54 -17.53 -7.85
N ALA A 30 6.41 -16.56 -7.58
CA ALA A 30 7.83 -16.74 -7.34
C ALA A 30 8.16 -16.27 -5.92
N ILE A 31 8.96 -17.05 -5.19
CA ILE A 31 9.37 -16.73 -3.83
C ILE A 31 10.88 -16.50 -3.83
N VAL A 32 11.29 -15.31 -3.36
CA VAL A 32 12.67 -15.00 -3.02
C VAL A 32 12.86 -15.32 -1.54
N GLU A 33 13.64 -16.35 -1.25
CA GLU A 33 13.88 -16.82 0.11
C GLU A 33 15.30 -16.50 0.58
N ASP A 34 15.44 -16.19 1.88
CA ASP A 34 16.74 -16.05 2.56
C ASP A 34 17.69 -15.01 1.92
N SER A 35 17.13 -13.94 1.35
CA SER A 35 17.94 -12.85 0.79
C SER A 35 18.49 -11.94 1.89
N LEU A 36 19.75 -11.53 1.73
CA LEU A 36 20.38 -10.46 2.50
C LEU A 36 20.59 -9.26 1.58
N GLU A 37 19.95 -8.15 1.94
CA GLU A 37 20.10 -6.87 1.28
C GLU A 37 20.83 -5.93 2.24
N TYR A 38 22.05 -5.55 1.89
CA TYR A 38 22.93 -4.78 2.77
C TYR A 38 23.47 -3.54 2.07
N HIS A 39 23.36 -2.39 2.73
CA HIS A 39 23.96 -1.12 2.30
C HIS A 39 23.66 -0.71 0.86
N SER A 40 22.42 -0.93 0.44
CA SER A 40 21.90 -0.65 -0.89
C SER A 40 21.03 0.60 -0.91
N MET A 41 21.03 1.32 -2.04
CA MET A 41 20.21 2.52 -2.19
C MET A 41 18.73 2.18 -2.44
N PHE A 42 18.45 1.10 -3.17
CA PHE A 42 17.10 0.67 -3.54
C PHE A 42 17.00 -0.84 -3.43
N VAL A 43 16.39 -1.33 -2.35
CA VAL A 43 16.01 -2.73 -2.21
C VAL A 43 14.60 -2.89 -2.76
N GLY A 44 14.38 -3.80 -3.71
CA GLY A 44 13.07 -3.98 -4.34
C GLY A 44 13.05 -3.54 -5.80
N HIS A 45 11.88 -3.12 -6.30
CA HIS A 45 11.60 -3.01 -7.73
C HIS A 45 10.49 -2.00 -8.04
N TYR A 46 10.50 -1.40 -9.23
CA TYR A 46 9.40 -0.50 -9.62
C TYR A 46 8.07 -1.24 -9.75
N THR A 47 8.06 -2.34 -10.50
CA THR A 47 6.85 -3.15 -10.75
C THR A 47 7.19 -4.61 -10.53
N LEU A 48 6.49 -5.26 -9.60
CA LEU A 48 6.54 -6.71 -9.40
C LEU A 48 5.13 -7.26 -9.24
N GLY A 49 4.84 -8.31 -10.02
CA GLY A 49 3.60 -9.06 -9.91
C GLY A 49 3.64 -10.04 -8.74
N ASP A 50 3.48 -11.32 -9.07
CA ASP A 50 3.40 -12.43 -8.12
C ASP A 50 4.77 -12.83 -7.54
N VAL A 51 5.46 -11.88 -6.90
CA VAL A 51 6.74 -12.12 -6.23
C VAL A 51 6.58 -11.92 -4.73
N SER A 52 6.94 -12.93 -3.95
CA SER A 52 6.97 -12.87 -2.49
C SER A 52 8.41 -12.85 -1.98
N PHE A 53 8.69 -12.03 -0.97
CA PHE A 53 9.93 -12.09 -0.20
C PHE A 53 9.68 -12.82 1.11
N ARG A 54 10.50 -13.83 1.41
CA ARG A 54 10.40 -14.60 2.65
C ARG A 54 11.77 -14.68 3.32
N ARG A 55 11.81 -14.42 4.63
CA ARG A 55 13.08 -14.36 5.38
C ARG A 55 14.08 -13.38 4.78
N LEU A 56 13.58 -12.26 4.26
CA LEU A 56 14.42 -11.16 3.80
C LEU A 56 15.03 -10.46 5.01
N LEU A 57 16.36 -10.28 4.99
CA LEU A 57 17.09 -9.45 5.93
C LEU A 57 17.58 -8.19 5.21
N SER A 58 16.98 -7.04 5.52
CA SER A 58 17.31 -5.74 4.94
C SER A 58 18.01 -4.88 5.99
N VAL A 59 19.30 -4.61 5.80
CA VAL A 59 20.17 -3.98 6.80
C VAL A 59 20.92 -2.78 6.21
N TYR A 60 20.87 -1.64 6.89
CA TYR A 60 21.60 -0.43 6.51
C TYR A 60 21.34 0.09 5.09
N ASN A 61 20.15 -0.18 4.56
CA ASN A 61 19.75 0.26 3.23
C ASN A 61 19.21 1.70 3.28
N HIS A 62 19.42 2.49 2.23
CA HIS A 62 18.83 3.82 2.13
C HIS A 62 17.30 3.76 2.00
N HIS A 63 16.81 2.80 1.19
CA HIS A 63 15.43 2.37 1.16
C HIS A 63 15.40 0.89 1.55
N SER A 64 14.86 0.62 2.74
CA SER A 64 14.69 -0.73 3.25
C SER A 64 13.77 -1.59 2.35
N MET A 65 12.86 -0.93 1.62
CA MET A 65 12.12 -1.45 0.46
C MET A 65 11.71 -0.29 -0.45
N TYR A 66 11.70 -0.50 -1.77
CA TYR A 66 11.29 0.45 -2.80
C TYR A 66 10.42 -0.29 -3.82
N TRP A 67 9.11 -0.23 -3.65
CA TRP A 67 8.14 -0.96 -4.46
C TRP A 67 6.99 -0.06 -4.90
N LYS A 68 6.83 0.23 -6.19
CA LYS A 68 5.78 1.16 -6.66
C LYS A 68 4.46 0.48 -7.02
N VAL A 69 4.51 -0.61 -7.78
CA VAL A 69 3.30 -1.28 -8.32
C VAL A 69 3.35 -2.78 -8.10
N SER A 70 2.21 -3.34 -7.70
CA SER A 70 2.02 -4.79 -7.59
C SER A 70 0.57 -5.18 -7.89
N LYS A 71 0.20 -6.39 -7.51
CA LYS A 71 -1.12 -7.02 -7.62
C LYS A 71 -1.31 -7.95 -6.42
N THR A 72 -2.55 -8.39 -6.22
CA THR A 72 -2.82 -9.52 -5.31
C THR A 72 -2.13 -10.75 -5.87
N MET A 73 -1.57 -11.61 -5.01
CA MET A 73 -0.94 -12.85 -5.45
C MET A 73 -1.96 -13.76 -6.14
N VAL A 74 -1.52 -14.50 -7.15
CA VAL A 74 -2.34 -15.47 -7.90
C VAL A 74 -3.04 -16.52 -7.03
N ASP A 75 -2.53 -16.80 -5.82
CA ASP A 75 -3.09 -17.75 -4.86
C ASP A 75 -3.92 -17.10 -3.74
N ASP A 76 -4.11 -15.77 -3.78
CA ASP A 76 -4.82 -14.92 -2.83
C ASP A 76 -4.37 -15.01 -1.36
N THR A 77 -3.33 -15.79 -1.04
CA THR A 77 -3.01 -16.19 0.33
C THR A 77 -1.54 -15.99 0.69
N THR A 78 -0.64 -16.00 -0.30
CA THR A 78 0.79 -15.77 -0.04
C THR A 78 1.04 -14.30 0.31
N PRO A 79 1.72 -13.99 1.44
CA PRO A 79 2.15 -12.63 1.74
C PRO A 79 3.17 -12.10 0.73
N HIS A 80 3.12 -10.81 0.42
CA HIS A 80 4.17 -10.14 -0.37
C HIS A 80 5.50 -10.11 0.37
N VAL A 81 5.47 -9.94 1.68
CA VAL A 81 6.65 -10.01 2.54
C VAL A 81 6.32 -10.82 3.78
N SER A 82 7.14 -11.83 4.08
CA SER A 82 6.92 -12.72 5.22
C SER A 82 8.20 -13.05 5.99
N ASP A 83 8.07 -13.26 7.31
CA ASP A 83 9.14 -13.74 8.19
C ASP A 83 10.44 -12.89 8.07
N SER A 84 10.32 -11.58 7.86
CA SER A 84 11.41 -10.71 7.39
C SER A 84 11.80 -9.63 8.42
N LEU A 85 13.03 -9.16 8.32
CA LEU A 85 13.62 -8.16 9.22
C LEU A 85 14.15 -6.96 8.41
N PHE A 86 13.77 -5.76 8.83
CA PHE A 86 14.28 -4.49 8.30
C PHE A 86 14.94 -3.74 9.45
N LEU A 87 16.26 -3.65 9.43
CA LEU A 87 17.08 -3.23 10.57
C LEU A 87 17.97 -2.05 10.19
N ASN A 88 18.03 -1.06 11.08
CA ASN A 88 18.97 0.04 11.02
C ASN A 88 19.28 0.50 12.45
N ASP A 89 20.50 0.94 12.73
CA ASP A 89 20.87 1.48 14.04
C ASP A 89 21.72 2.74 13.86
N ASP A 90 22.00 3.42 14.98
CA ASP A 90 22.93 4.55 15.08
C ASP A 90 24.25 4.15 15.76
N GLY A 91 24.58 2.87 15.73
CA GLY A 91 25.76 2.31 16.37
C GLY A 91 27.06 2.69 15.68
N ALA A 92 28.19 2.32 16.30
CA ALA A 92 29.53 2.59 15.77
C ALA A 92 29.81 1.96 14.39
N PHE A 93 28.96 1.02 13.95
CA PHE A 93 29.03 0.35 12.65
C PHE A 93 27.86 0.71 11.73
N SER A 94 27.07 1.73 12.08
CA SER A 94 26.00 2.23 11.22
C SER A 94 26.58 2.72 9.89
N ALA A 95 25.90 2.39 8.81
CA ALA A 95 26.34 2.79 7.48
C ALA A 95 25.75 4.17 7.12
N PRO A 96 26.56 5.17 6.73
CA PRO A 96 26.06 6.50 6.41
C PRO A 96 24.94 6.47 5.36
N GLY A 97 23.80 7.05 5.70
CA GLY A 97 22.64 7.13 4.81
C GLY A 97 21.72 5.90 4.84
N GLY A 98 22.01 4.88 5.66
CA GLY A 98 21.07 3.80 5.98
C GLY A 98 19.91 4.31 6.84
N ASN A 99 18.69 3.92 6.51
CA ASN A 99 17.46 4.34 7.19
C ASN A 99 16.40 3.22 7.18
N ILE A 100 15.41 3.32 8.07
CA ILE A 100 14.16 2.56 7.92
C ILE A 100 13.20 3.38 7.05
N ARG A 101 12.90 2.84 5.87
CA ARG A 101 12.07 3.50 4.85
C ARG A 101 11.51 2.44 3.92
N PHE A 102 10.34 1.88 4.24
CA PHE A 102 9.64 0.91 3.40
C PHE A 102 8.67 1.68 2.51
N TYR A 103 9.04 1.87 1.26
CA TYR A 103 8.19 2.48 0.25
C TYR A 103 7.39 1.38 -0.43
N GLY A 104 6.14 1.25 0.00
CA GLY A 104 5.25 0.19 -0.44
C GLY A 104 4.43 0.56 -1.69
N PRO A 105 3.90 -0.45 -2.37
CA PRO A 105 3.25 -0.25 -3.66
C PRO A 105 1.86 0.37 -3.53
N ALA A 106 1.31 0.76 -4.68
CA ALA A 106 0.00 1.36 -4.81
C ALA A 106 -0.73 0.78 -6.03
N GLY A 107 -2.05 0.76 -5.98
CA GLY A 107 -2.89 0.14 -7.02
C GLY A 107 -4.03 -0.67 -6.39
N PRO A 108 -5.07 -1.04 -7.16
CA PRO A 108 -6.33 -1.61 -6.68
C PRO A 108 -6.21 -3.09 -6.22
N PHE A 109 -5.34 -3.37 -5.25
CA PHE A 109 -5.04 -4.72 -4.78
C PHE A 109 -4.74 -4.76 -3.27
N THR A 110 -4.55 -5.96 -2.73
CA THR A 110 -4.12 -6.18 -1.35
C THR A 110 -2.62 -6.47 -1.29
N PHE A 111 -1.87 -5.67 -0.52
CA PHE A 111 -0.47 -5.90 -0.20
C PHE A 111 -0.36 -6.46 1.21
N TYR A 112 0.21 -7.66 1.36
CA TYR A 112 0.15 -8.39 2.62
C TYR A 112 1.55 -8.57 3.23
N LEU A 113 1.71 -8.07 4.45
CA LEU A 113 2.90 -8.26 5.28
C LEU A 113 2.57 -9.19 6.45
N ARG A 114 3.38 -10.23 6.64
CA ARG A 114 3.18 -11.22 7.69
C ARG A 114 4.46 -11.48 8.49
N ASN A 115 4.41 -11.36 9.82
CA ASN A 115 5.57 -11.62 10.69
C ASN A 115 6.80 -10.81 10.26
N VAL A 116 6.64 -9.49 10.16
CA VAL A 116 7.69 -8.56 9.71
C VAL A 116 8.07 -7.64 10.86
N THR A 117 9.37 -7.52 11.13
CA THR A 117 9.88 -6.59 12.15
C THR A 117 10.68 -5.48 11.50
N PHE A 118 10.33 -4.24 11.84
CA PHE A 118 11.12 -3.05 11.59
C PHE A 118 11.77 -2.63 12.90
N ALA A 119 13.09 -2.56 12.95
CA ALA A 119 13.81 -2.21 14.18
C ALA A 119 14.85 -1.10 13.98
N GLY A 120 14.87 -0.17 14.93
CA GLY A 120 15.78 0.97 14.98
C GLY A 120 15.47 2.07 13.96
N GLY A 121 16.48 2.73 13.42
CA GLY A 121 16.31 3.98 12.66
C GLY A 121 17.62 4.55 12.14
N PRO A 122 17.60 5.78 11.58
CA PRO A 122 16.49 6.71 11.61
C PRO A 122 15.37 6.28 10.64
N VAL A 123 14.12 6.53 11.05
CA VAL A 123 12.95 6.47 10.18
C VAL A 123 12.84 7.76 9.40
N ILE A 124 12.64 7.66 8.08
CA ILE A 124 12.42 8.80 7.18
C ILE A 124 11.03 8.71 6.58
N ASP A 125 10.22 9.76 6.75
CA ASP A 125 8.80 9.89 6.38
C ASP A 125 7.85 9.01 7.21
N GLY A 126 8.18 7.73 7.31
CA GLY A 126 7.49 6.68 8.06
C GLY A 126 8.14 5.33 7.83
N VAL A 127 7.81 4.35 8.67
CA VAL A 127 8.30 2.98 8.51
C VAL A 127 7.68 2.36 7.27
N ILE A 128 6.34 2.28 7.21
CA ILE A 128 5.59 1.81 6.04
C ILE A 128 4.94 3.00 5.33
N ASN A 129 5.35 3.27 4.11
CA ASN A 129 4.89 4.41 3.33
C ASN A 129 4.04 3.93 2.17
N ALA A 130 2.75 4.23 2.21
CA ALA A 130 1.80 3.85 1.18
C ALA A 130 1.73 4.90 0.05
N GLY A 131 1.41 4.43 -1.15
CA GLY A 131 1.01 5.32 -2.24
C GLY A 131 2.17 5.90 -3.04
N GLN A 132 3.38 5.34 -3.00
CA GLN A 132 4.57 5.96 -3.58
C GLN A 132 4.38 6.39 -5.05
N HIS A 133 4.48 7.70 -5.34
CA HIS A 133 4.30 8.32 -6.66
C HIS A 133 2.96 8.01 -7.37
N CYS A 134 2.01 7.38 -6.70
CA CYS A 134 0.81 6.90 -7.36
C CYS A 134 -0.16 8.05 -7.63
N GLY A 135 -0.65 8.14 -8.86
CA GLY A 135 -1.70 9.08 -9.22
C GLY A 135 -1.22 10.50 -9.45
N LEU A 136 0.10 10.73 -9.59
CA LEU A 136 0.68 12.07 -9.79
C LEU A 136 0.05 12.80 -10.98
N ASP A 137 -0.03 12.15 -12.13
CA ASP A 137 -0.57 12.75 -13.35
C ASP A 137 -2.07 13.04 -13.22
N GLN A 138 -2.82 12.11 -12.62
CA GLN A 138 -4.25 12.27 -12.36
C GLN A 138 -4.50 13.43 -11.39
N LEU A 139 -3.80 13.46 -10.26
CA LEU A 139 -3.92 14.52 -9.27
C LEU A 139 -3.51 15.88 -9.84
N GLY A 140 -2.44 15.94 -10.64
CA GLY A 140 -2.02 17.13 -11.37
C GLY A 140 -3.07 17.62 -12.37
N ALA A 141 -3.86 16.71 -12.93
CA ALA A 141 -5.01 17.01 -13.79
C ALA A 141 -6.32 17.24 -13.01
N GLY A 142 -6.30 17.28 -11.67
CA GLY A 142 -7.49 17.45 -10.84
C GLY A 142 -8.44 16.25 -10.84
N ARG A 143 -7.91 15.04 -11.10
CA ARG A 143 -8.65 13.78 -11.16
C ARG A 143 -8.22 12.82 -10.06
N GLN A 144 -9.16 12.01 -9.61
CA GLN A 144 -8.88 10.88 -8.74
C GLN A 144 -8.09 9.78 -9.49
N SER A 145 -7.46 8.89 -8.72
CA SER A 145 -6.63 7.80 -9.24
C SER A 145 -6.90 6.49 -8.50
N LEU A 146 -6.73 5.37 -9.19
CA LEU A 146 -6.75 4.00 -8.64
C LEU A 146 -5.55 3.66 -7.74
N CYS A 147 -5.15 4.56 -6.84
CA CYS A 147 -4.08 4.36 -5.85
C CYS A 147 -4.56 3.66 -4.59
N THR A 148 -5.68 2.96 -4.73
CA THR A 148 -6.44 2.36 -3.67
C THR A 148 -5.69 1.08 -3.34
N VAL A 149 -4.72 1.06 -2.44
CA VAL A 149 -4.05 -0.19 -1.98
C VAL A 149 -4.53 -0.55 -0.58
N GLN A 150 -4.60 -1.85 -0.28
CA GLN A 150 -5.03 -2.38 1.02
C GLN A 150 -3.82 -3.07 1.63
N TYR A 151 -3.20 -2.43 2.63
CA TYR A 151 -2.13 -3.05 3.38
C TYR A 151 -2.75 -3.94 4.46
N VAL A 152 -2.50 -5.24 4.40
CA VAL A 152 -2.85 -6.17 5.48
C VAL A 152 -1.59 -6.42 6.28
N LEU A 153 -1.66 -6.16 7.58
CA LEU A 153 -0.56 -6.33 8.53
C LEU A 153 -0.94 -7.44 9.52
N GLU A 154 -0.17 -8.52 9.51
CA GLU A 154 -0.28 -9.60 10.49
C GLU A 154 1.07 -9.79 11.18
N ALA A 155 1.09 -9.75 12.50
CA ALA A 155 2.29 -9.86 13.31
C ALA A 155 3.41 -8.89 12.90
N VAL A 156 3.07 -7.66 12.51
CA VAL A 156 4.03 -6.61 12.16
C VAL A 156 4.46 -5.86 13.41
N ARG A 157 5.77 -5.70 13.60
CA ARG A 157 6.36 -5.11 14.80
C ARG A 157 7.22 -3.90 14.45
N PHE A 158 7.09 -2.84 15.26
CA PHE A 158 7.90 -1.63 15.21
C PHE A 158 8.68 -1.55 16.52
N ALA A 159 9.97 -1.90 16.49
CA ALA A 159 10.81 -2.02 17.69
C ALA A 159 11.86 -0.92 17.74
N ASP A 160 11.92 -0.18 18.85
CA ASP A 160 12.96 0.82 19.13
C ASP A 160 13.19 1.84 18.00
N THR A 161 12.13 2.19 17.27
CA THR A 161 12.21 3.09 16.11
C THR A 161 12.47 4.53 16.54
N PHE A 162 13.46 5.19 15.93
CA PHE A 162 13.80 6.60 16.18
C PHE A 162 13.82 7.43 14.89
N GLY A 163 13.95 8.76 14.99
CA GLY A 163 13.79 9.69 13.86
C GLY A 163 12.35 10.18 13.73
N ASP A 164 11.76 10.16 12.53
CA ASP A 164 10.36 10.55 12.32
C ASP A 164 9.38 9.65 13.10
N ALA A 165 9.79 8.41 13.37
CA ALA A 165 9.10 7.39 14.18
C ALA A 165 7.62 7.15 13.83
N ARG A 166 7.13 7.66 12.67
CA ARG A 166 5.82 7.29 12.15
C ARG A 166 5.85 5.83 11.73
N ARG A 167 4.85 5.07 12.16
CA ARG A 167 4.68 3.66 11.77
C ARG A 167 4.17 3.56 10.35
N ILE A 168 3.21 4.42 10.00
CA ILE A 168 2.63 4.50 8.66
C ILE A 168 2.63 5.93 8.14
N ARG A 169 2.70 6.06 6.81
CA ARG A 169 2.59 7.34 6.10
C ARG A 169 1.75 7.16 4.83
N PHE A 170 0.85 8.09 4.55
CA PHE A 170 0.04 8.09 3.34
C PHE A 170 0.61 9.03 2.26
N GLY A 171 0.61 8.60 1.00
CA GLY A 171 0.85 9.44 -0.18
C GLY A 171 2.29 9.93 -0.32
N ILE A 172 3.26 9.03 -0.19
CA ILE A 172 4.67 9.44 -0.24
C ILE A 172 5.14 9.76 -1.66
N SER A 173 6.17 10.60 -1.77
CA SER A 173 6.74 11.06 -3.05
C SER A 173 5.69 11.69 -3.99
N GLY A 174 4.77 12.47 -3.41
CA GLY A 174 3.69 13.15 -4.13
C GLY A 174 2.52 12.25 -4.55
N GLY A 175 2.51 10.98 -4.14
CA GLY A 175 1.41 10.08 -4.43
C GLY A 175 0.13 10.38 -3.66
N ASN A 176 -0.96 9.72 -4.04
CA ASN A 176 -2.28 9.96 -3.45
C ASN A 176 -2.34 9.56 -1.97
N PRO A 177 -2.57 10.52 -1.04
CA PRO A 177 -2.60 10.24 0.39
C PRO A 177 -3.98 9.83 0.91
N VAL A 178 -5.01 9.78 0.08
CA VAL A 178 -6.42 9.71 0.53
C VAL A 178 -6.93 8.28 0.63
N VAL A 179 -6.66 7.49 -0.41
CA VAL A 179 -7.33 6.20 -0.66
C VAL A 179 -6.61 4.93 -0.18
N PRO A 180 -5.30 4.91 0.14
CA PRO A 180 -4.70 3.74 0.77
C PRO A 180 -5.33 3.48 2.15
N VAL A 181 -5.43 2.21 2.53
CA VAL A 181 -5.91 1.80 3.85
C VAL A 181 -5.00 0.72 4.43
N PHE A 182 -4.89 0.71 5.75
CA PHE A 182 -4.19 -0.33 6.51
C PHE A 182 -5.21 -1.14 7.31
N LEU A 183 -4.99 -2.45 7.39
CA LEU A 183 -5.86 -3.42 8.04
C LEU A 183 -5.02 -4.35 8.90
N SER A 184 -5.56 -4.73 10.06
CA SER A 184 -4.97 -5.75 10.92
C SER A 184 -6.05 -6.42 11.77
N ASN A 185 -5.79 -7.66 12.19
CA ASN A 185 -6.60 -8.35 13.20
C ASN A 185 -5.82 -8.54 14.52
N ASP A 186 -4.66 -7.89 14.65
CA ASP A 186 -3.80 -7.93 15.84
C ASP A 186 -3.26 -6.52 16.15
N ASP A 187 -2.29 -6.43 17.06
CA ASP A 187 -1.74 -5.16 17.53
C ASP A 187 -0.81 -4.45 16.54
N SER A 188 -0.66 -4.94 15.29
CA SER A 188 0.15 -4.29 14.24
C SER A 188 -0.26 -2.84 13.98
N LEU A 189 -1.52 -2.50 14.24
CA LEU A 189 -2.06 -1.14 14.12
C LEU A 189 -2.43 -0.51 15.48
N GLY A 190 -1.74 -0.91 16.56
CA GLY A 190 -1.94 -0.32 17.88
C GLY A 190 -3.31 -0.62 18.49
N GLY A 191 -3.87 -1.80 18.19
CA GLY A 191 -5.19 -2.23 18.66
C GLY A 191 -6.35 -1.88 17.73
N HIS A 192 -6.12 -1.15 16.64
CA HIS A 192 -7.15 -0.82 15.65
C HIS A 192 -7.24 -1.89 14.55
N THR A 193 -8.47 -2.19 14.10
CA THR A 193 -8.71 -3.13 12.99
C THR A 193 -8.38 -2.50 11.64
N SER A 194 -8.56 -1.20 11.51
CA SER A 194 -8.17 -0.46 10.31
C SER A 194 -7.65 0.94 10.62
N VAL A 195 -6.78 1.45 9.76
CA VAL A 195 -6.37 2.85 9.77
C VAL A 195 -6.54 3.44 8.39
N VAL A 196 -7.28 4.54 8.31
CA VAL A 196 -7.53 5.29 7.09
C VAL A 196 -6.94 6.69 7.15
N SER A 197 -6.72 7.29 5.98
CA SER A 197 -6.14 8.62 5.86
C SER A 197 -6.90 9.70 6.63
N SER A 198 -6.17 10.66 7.19
CA SER A 198 -6.72 11.86 7.83
C SER A 198 -7.52 12.74 6.87
N LYS A 199 -7.37 12.54 5.55
CA LYS A 199 -8.12 13.23 4.50
C LYS A 199 -9.56 12.73 4.36
N LEU A 200 -9.88 11.55 4.88
CA LEU A 200 -11.25 11.01 4.87
C LEU A 200 -12.01 11.50 6.11
N SER A 201 -12.26 12.81 6.17
CA SER A 201 -12.76 13.50 7.38
C SER A 201 -14.09 12.96 7.92
N GLY A 202 -14.94 12.36 7.10
CA GLY A 202 -16.19 11.77 7.57
C GLY A 202 -16.01 10.60 8.54
N PHE A 203 -14.84 9.96 8.56
CA PHE A 203 -14.55 8.86 9.50
C PHE A 203 -14.41 9.34 10.96
N GLU A 204 -14.25 10.64 11.20
CA GLU A 204 -14.30 11.20 12.56
C GLU A 204 -15.68 11.03 13.22
N GLN A 205 -16.73 10.88 12.43
CA GLN A 205 -18.11 10.73 12.91
C GLN A 205 -18.56 9.26 12.97
N VAL A 206 -17.70 8.33 12.53
CA VAL A 206 -18.02 6.90 12.52
C VAL A 206 -17.79 6.33 13.92
N SER A 207 -18.80 5.64 14.46
CA SER A 207 -18.67 4.96 15.75
C SER A 207 -17.54 3.93 15.72
N GLY A 208 -16.68 3.95 16.75
CA GLY A 208 -15.50 3.10 16.82
C GLY A 208 -14.30 3.60 16.01
N CYS A 209 -14.37 4.80 15.41
CA CYS A 209 -13.23 5.46 14.79
C CYS A 209 -12.73 6.63 15.65
N THR A 210 -11.42 6.74 15.78
CA THR A 210 -10.76 7.82 16.52
C THR A 210 -9.57 8.38 15.76
N ARG A 211 -9.37 9.70 15.83
CA ARG A 211 -8.18 10.34 15.28
C ARG A 211 -6.93 9.89 16.04
N LEU A 212 -5.93 9.46 15.31
CA LEU A 212 -4.66 8.97 15.85
C LEU A 212 -3.59 10.07 15.83
N GLY A 213 -2.47 9.81 16.51
CA GLY A 213 -1.36 10.73 16.59
C GLY A 213 -0.50 10.75 15.31
N ALA A 214 0.63 11.46 15.40
CA ALA A 214 1.57 11.59 14.31
C ALA A 214 2.15 10.24 13.87
N GLU A 215 2.20 9.26 14.77
CA GLU A 215 2.70 7.91 14.51
C GLU A 215 1.89 7.15 13.45
N PHE A 216 0.62 7.55 13.24
CA PHE A 216 -0.25 7.05 12.17
C PHE A 216 -0.65 8.16 11.18
N ASP A 217 0.20 9.18 11.03
CA ASP A 217 0.00 10.28 10.09
C ASP A 217 -1.31 11.07 10.30
N GLY A 218 -1.76 11.13 11.57
CA GLY A 218 -3.01 11.80 11.96
C GLY A 218 -4.27 11.12 11.45
N GLY A 219 -4.15 9.87 10.93
CA GLY A 219 -5.24 9.09 10.36
C GLY A 219 -6.33 8.74 11.37
N PHE A 220 -7.35 8.03 10.92
CA PHE A 220 -8.42 7.52 11.78
C PHE A 220 -8.24 6.03 11.98
N GLY A 221 -8.02 5.61 13.22
CA GLY A 221 -8.00 4.22 13.64
C GLY A 221 -9.41 3.78 14.01
N CYS A 222 -9.85 2.65 13.44
CA CYS A 222 -11.21 2.16 13.58
C CYS A 222 -11.24 0.71 14.06
N ASP A 223 -12.22 0.41 14.91
CA ASP A 223 -12.48 -0.95 15.41
C ASP A 223 -13.15 -1.83 14.35
N ALA A 224 -13.76 -1.22 13.34
CA ALA A 224 -14.38 -1.92 12.21
C ALA A 224 -13.37 -2.15 11.07
N PRO A 225 -13.51 -3.24 10.29
CA PRO A 225 -12.73 -3.44 9.08
C PRO A 225 -13.22 -2.51 7.96
N ILE A 226 -12.40 -1.53 7.59
CA ILE A 226 -12.64 -0.67 6.43
C ILE A 226 -11.95 -1.28 5.21
N ARG A 227 -12.74 -1.75 4.25
CA ARG A 227 -12.27 -2.36 2.99
C ARG A 227 -12.34 -1.37 1.85
N ARG A 228 -11.93 -1.73 0.64
CA ARG A 228 -12.14 -0.91 -0.55
C ARG A 228 -13.14 -1.52 -1.50
N LEU A 229 -13.92 -0.65 -2.14
CA LEU A 229 -14.77 -0.93 -3.29
C LEU A 229 -14.06 -0.42 -4.52
N ASN A 230 -13.70 -1.32 -5.44
CA ASN A 230 -13.29 -0.94 -6.78
C ASN A 230 -14.42 -1.23 -7.79
N VAL A 231 -14.71 -0.29 -8.69
CA VAL A 231 -15.78 -0.41 -9.70
C VAL A 231 -15.16 -0.33 -11.09
N TRP A 232 -15.24 -1.42 -11.84
CA TRP A 232 -14.77 -1.51 -13.23
C TRP A 232 -15.95 -1.34 -14.18
N SER A 233 -16.01 -0.21 -14.88
CA SER A 233 -17.11 0.10 -15.80
C SER A 233 -16.67 1.05 -16.91
N PRO A 234 -17.43 1.15 -18.01
CA PRO A 234 -17.40 2.33 -18.87
C PRO A 234 -17.65 3.61 -18.05
N ASP A 235 -17.39 4.78 -18.65
CA ASP A 235 -17.73 6.04 -18.00
C ASP A 235 -19.25 6.10 -17.72
N ARG A 236 -19.60 6.41 -16.48
CA ARG A 236 -20.97 6.55 -15.97
C ARG A 236 -21.19 7.91 -15.31
N GLY A 237 -20.26 8.86 -15.49
CA GLY A 237 -20.21 10.11 -14.73
C GLY A 237 -19.77 9.88 -13.28
N ASP A 238 -19.90 10.89 -12.43
CA ASP A 238 -19.51 10.76 -11.02
C ASP A 238 -20.51 9.90 -10.24
N LEU A 239 -19.97 8.95 -9.46
CA LEU A 239 -20.75 8.08 -8.60
C LEU A 239 -20.67 8.58 -7.15
N ARG A 240 -21.74 8.37 -6.40
CA ARG A 240 -21.80 8.72 -4.97
C ARG A 240 -21.90 7.46 -4.13
N LEU A 241 -20.89 7.21 -3.31
CA LEU A 241 -20.97 6.26 -2.22
C LEU A 241 -21.75 6.88 -1.05
N ARG A 242 -22.59 6.08 -0.41
CA ARG A 242 -23.31 6.44 0.82
C ARG A 242 -23.04 5.38 1.88
N GLY A 243 -22.89 5.83 3.12
CA GLY A 243 -22.61 4.96 4.26
C GLY A 243 -21.65 5.63 5.24
N PRO A 244 -21.34 4.95 6.36
CA PRO A 244 -20.51 5.51 7.41
C PRO A 244 -19.18 6.01 6.85
N GLY A 245 -18.82 7.24 7.21
CA GLY A 245 -17.60 7.90 6.75
C GLY A 245 -17.78 8.77 5.50
N TYR A 246 -18.93 8.68 4.82
CA TYR A 246 -19.23 9.39 3.57
C TYR A 246 -20.43 10.35 3.65
N ASP A 247 -20.89 10.63 4.86
CA ASP A 247 -21.93 11.62 5.14
C ASP A 247 -21.35 13.05 5.24
N ALA A 248 -20.03 13.20 5.22
CA ALA A 248 -19.36 14.50 5.19
C ALA A 248 -19.55 15.23 3.85
N GLU A 249 -19.53 16.56 3.92
CA GLU A 249 -19.53 17.41 2.73
C GLU A 249 -18.27 17.16 1.88
N PRO A 250 -18.40 17.00 0.54
CA PRO A 250 -17.26 16.73 -0.32
C PRO A 250 -16.32 17.92 -0.40
N ASP A 251 -15.05 17.68 -0.10
CA ASP A 251 -13.96 18.62 -0.33
C ASP A 251 -13.37 18.37 -1.72
N TYR A 252 -13.69 19.24 -2.69
CA TYR A 252 -13.18 19.15 -4.06
C TYR A 252 -11.77 19.70 -4.24
N SER A 253 -11.12 20.18 -3.19
CA SER A 253 -9.72 20.60 -3.28
C SER A 253 -8.78 19.40 -3.40
N SER A 254 -7.64 19.59 -4.06
CA SER A 254 -6.58 18.58 -4.10
C SER A 254 -5.94 18.45 -2.70
N PRO A 255 -5.65 17.23 -2.21
CA PRO A 255 -5.70 15.94 -2.90
C PRO A 255 -7.03 15.17 -2.75
N THR A 256 -8.01 15.73 -2.05
CA THR A 256 -9.26 15.05 -1.69
C THR A 256 -10.18 14.81 -2.87
N LEU A 257 -10.40 15.82 -3.72
CA LEU A 257 -11.21 15.72 -4.95
C LEU A 257 -12.59 15.06 -4.73
N GLY A 258 -13.22 15.32 -3.58
CA GLY A 258 -14.53 14.81 -3.17
C GLY A 258 -14.52 13.41 -2.56
N LEU A 259 -13.36 12.73 -2.49
CA LEU A 259 -13.22 11.37 -1.96
C LEU A 259 -13.63 11.26 -0.48
N ASN A 260 -13.41 12.30 0.32
CA ASN A 260 -13.81 12.35 1.74
C ASN A 260 -15.33 12.25 1.92
N GLY A 261 -16.10 12.77 0.97
CA GLY A 261 -17.55 12.65 0.94
C GLY A 261 -18.02 11.43 0.14
N GLY A 262 -17.14 10.62 -0.44
CA GLY A 262 -17.55 9.44 -1.20
C GLY A 262 -17.95 9.75 -2.64
N VAL A 263 -17.44 10.84 -3.22
CA VAL A 263 -17.47 11.06 -4.67
C VAL A 263 -16.42 10.15 -5.31
N LEU A 264 -16.84 9.29 -6.24
CA LEU A 264 -15.94 8.56 -7.12
C LEU A 264 -15.95 9.23 -8.48
N GLN A 265 -14.78 9.53 -9.05
CA GLN A 265 -14.56 10.08 -10.40
C GLN A 265 -14.01 9.02 -11.36
N TRP A 266 -14.32 9.15 -12.66
CA TRP A 266 -13.81 8.23 -13.67
C TRP A 266 -12.35 8.60 -13.96
N ASP A 267 -11.42 7.68 -13.71
CA ASP A 267 -10.00 7.97 -13.87
C ASP A 267 -9.49 7.77 -15.31
N GLY A 268 -10.31 7.16 -16.18
CA GLY A 268 -9.97 6.88 -17.58
C GLY A 268 -9.02 5.71 -17.79
N VAL A 269 -8.55 5.09 -16.71
CA VAL A 269 -7.59 3.97 -16.71
C VAL A 269 -8.29 2.79 -16.05
N TRP A 270 -9.29 2.23 -16.73
CA TRP A 270 -10.02 1.03 -16.30
C TRP A 270 -10.30 1.00 -14.78
N GLY A 271 -11.36 1.67 -14.29
CA GLY A 271 -11.93 1.45 -12.95
C GLY A 271 -11.86 2.60 -11.94
N ARG A 272 -12.57 2.50 -10.80
CA ARG A 272 -12.50 3.43 -9.65
C ARG A 272 -12.23 2.66 -8.38
N GLY A 273 -11.75 3.31 -7.32
CA GLY A 273 -11.62 2.70 -6.01
C GLY A 273 -11.83 3.68 -4.87
N LEU A 274 -12.56 3.27 -3.83
CA LEU A 274 -12.75 4.01 -2.58
C LEU A 274 -12.81 3.05 -1.39
N PRO A 275 -12.37 3.45 -0.18
CA PRO A 275 -12.69 2.71 1.03
C PRO A 275 -14.20 2.61 1.30
N ARG A 276 -14.62 1.66 2.15
CA ARG A 276 -15.99 1.41 2.62
C ARG A 276 -15.94 0.60 3.91
N VAL A 277 -16.91 0.78 4.78
CA VAL A 277 -17.06 -0.09 5.95
C VAL A 277 -17.55 -1.48 5.51
N GLY A 278 -16.97 -2.55 6.06
CA GLY A 278 -17.48 -3.91 5.91
C GLY A 278 -18.78 -4.08 6.70
N GLY A 279 -19.84 -4.58 6.04
CA GLY A 279 -21.07 -5.04 6.70
C GLY A 279 -20.98 -6.50 7.10
#